data_AF-A0A1G0DVN4-F1
#
_entry.id   AF-A0A1G0DVN4-F1
#
_cell.length_a   1.000
_cell.length_b   1.000
_cell.length_c   1.000
_cell.angle_alpha   90.00
_cell.angle_beta   90.00
_cell.angle_gamma   90.00
#
_symmetry.space_group_name_H-M   'P 1'
#
loop_
_entity.id
_entity.type
_entity.pdbx_description
1 polymer ?
#
loop_
_entity_poly.entity_id
_entity_poly.type
_entity_poly.pdbx_seq_one_letter_code
_entity_poly.pdbx_strand_id
1 'polypeptide(L)'
;MMNNWAGGWMMGGMWPLSILFWILVVAGVVLIVRGLTARDGQEKTLPAESPLDILKTRYAKGEIDKETFETMKRDIAAIDDER
;
A
#
# COMPACT_ATOMS: atom_id res chain seq x y z
N MET A 1 44.74 -30.96 3.30
CA MET A 1 43.31 -31.02 3.64
C MET A 1 43.21 -31.07 5.15
N MET A 2 42.62 -30.06 5.80
CA MET A 2 41.93 -30.15 7.11
C MET A 2 41.71 -28.75 7.72
N ASN A 3 40.42 -28.35 7.75
CA ASN A 3 39.75 -27.64 8.86
C ASN A 3 39.75 -26.10 8.89
N ASN A 4 39.31 -25.44 7.82
CA ASN A 4 38.90 -24.02 7.85
C ASN A 4 37.46 -23.81 8.38
N TRP A 5 36.91 -24.76 9.15
CA TRP A 5 35.50 -24.79 9.54
C TRP A 5 35.22 -24.31 10.98
N ALA A 6 36.20 -23.67 11.63
CA ALA A 6 36.09 -23.20 13.02
C ALA A 6 36.30 -21.68 13.20
N GLY A 7 36.51 -20.92 12.12
CA GLY A 7 36.75 -19.47 12.19
C GLY A 7 35.51 -18.57 12.00
N GLY A 8 34.38 -19.12 11.51
CA GLY A 8 33.19 -18.33 11.17
C GLY A 8 32.19 -18.11 12.30
N TRP A 9 32.24 -18.93 13.35
CA TRP A 9 31.22 -18.93 14.41
C TRP A 9 31.55 -18.01 15.59
N MET A 10 32.82 -17.65 15.79
CA MET A 10 33.25 -16.79 16.92
C MET A 10 33.44 -15.31 16.54
N MET A 11 33.45 -15.00 15.24
CA MET A 11 33.50 -13.62 14.70
C MET A 11 32.18 -13.24 13.98
N GLY A 12 31.09 -13.95 14.27
CA GLY A 12 29.80 -13.80 13.59
C GLY A 12 28.59 -13.61 14.52
N GLY A 13 28.79 -13.61 15.84
CA GLY A 13 27.71 -13.58 16.83
C GLY A 13 26.98 -12.24 17.01
N MET A 14 27.54 -11.14 16.48
CA MET A 14 26.94 -9.79 16.56
C MET A 14 26.30 -9.32 15.25
N TRP A 15 26.61 -9.97 14.13
CA TRP A 15 25.97 -9.73 12.83
C TRP A 15 24.44 -9.95 12.84
N PRO A 16 23.87 -10.98 13.51
CA PRO A 16 22.45 -11.28 13.41
C PRO A 16 21.62 -10.23 14.14
N LEU A 17 22.15 -9.65 15.21
CA LEU A 17 21.46 -8.64 16.02
C LEU A 17 21.27 -7.34 15.23
N SER A 18 22.26 -6.94 14.45
CA SER A 18 22.13 -5.79 13.54
C SER A 18 21.08 -6.05 12.46
N ILE A 19 21.04 -7.24 11.87
CA ILE A 19 20.04 -7.61 10.87
C ILE A 19 18.63 -7.63 11.49
N LEU A 20 18.49 -8.18 12.70
CA LEU A 20 17.22 -8.21 13.42
C LEU A 20 16.72 -6.78 13.70
N PHE A 21 17.61 -5.87 14.08
CA PHE A 21 17.28 -4.45 14.25
C PHE A 21 16.76 -3.82 12.95
N TRP A 22 17.43 -4.07 11.81
CA TRP A 22 16.95 -3.60 10.51
C TRP A 22 15.60 -4.20 10.11
N ILE A 23 15.37 -5.49 10.38
CA ILE A 23 14.07 -6.14 10.13
C ILE A 23 12.97 -5.48 10.97
N LEU A 24 13.24 -5.17 12.26
CA LEU A 24 12.30 -4.48 13.13
C LEU A 24 11.98 -3.07 12.63
N VAL A 25 12.99 -2.32 12.19
CA VAL A 25 12.82 -0.98 11.61
C VAL A 25 11.95 -1.05 10.35
N VAL A 26 12.26 -1.96 9.42
CA VAL A 26 11.48 -2.16 8.19
C VAL A 26 10.06 -2.59 8.51
N ALA A 27 9.87 -3.54 9.43
CA ALA A 27 8.54 -3.98 9.87
C ALA A 27 7.73 -2.83 10.48
N GLY A 28 8.35 -1.97 11.30
CA GLY A 28 7.72 -0.78 11.85
C GLY A 28 7.28 0.20 10.78
N VAL A 29 8.16 0.50 9.81
CA VAL A 29 7.83 1.36 8.65
C VAL A 29 6.69 0.76 7.83
N VAL A 30 6.75 -0.54 7.52
CA VAL A 30 5.69 -1.25 6.78
C VAL A 30 4.37 -1.23 7.54
N LEU A 31 4.37 -1.37 8.87
CA LEU A 31 3.16 -1.28 9.69
C LEU A 31 2.58 0.13 9.74
N ILE A 32 3.42 1.17 9.78
CA ILE A 32 2.97 2.56 9.70
C ILE A 32 2.39 2.85 8.32
N VAL A 33 3.08 2.49 7.24
CA VAL A 33 2.60 2.66 5.87
C VAL A 33 1.33 1.85 5.64
N ARG A 34 1.28 0.57 6.03
CA ARG A 34 0.03 -0.22 5.99
C ARG A 34 -1.04 0.37 6.87
N GLY A 35 -0.73 0.95 8.02
CA GLY A 35 -1.70 1.57 8.92
C GLY A 35 -2.27 2.87 8.35
N LEU A 36 -1.48 3.63 7.58
CA LEU A 36 -1.92 4.83 6.86
C LEU A 36 -2.70 4.46 5.60
N THR A 37 -2.22 3.51 4.80
CA THR A 37 -2.94 2.97 3.63
C THR A 37 -4.20 2.20 4.02
N ALA A 38 -4.23 1.52 5.17
CA ALA A 38 -5.43 0.82 5.67
C ALA A 38 -6.44 1.76 6.31
N ARG A 39 -6.09 3.03 6.59
CA ARG A 39 -7.08 4.06 6.93
C ARG A 39 -7.87 4.52 5.71
N ASP A 40 -7.26 4.49 4.52
CA ASP A 40 -7.98 4.57 3.23
C ASP A 40 -8.59 3.22 2.81
N GLY A 41 -8.24 2.14 3.51
CA GLY A 41 -8.66 0.76 3.24
C GLY A 41 -9.56 0.17 4.33
N GLN A 42 -10.44 0.96 4.95
CA GLN A 42 -11.65 0.41 5.57
C GLN A 42 -12.61 -0.07 4.48
N GLU A 43 -12.21 -1.08 3.73
CA GLU A 43 -13.16 -1.95 3.04
C GLU A 43 -12.61 -3.37 3.05
N LYS A 44 -12.90 -4.06 4.16
CA LYS A 44 -13.10 -5.51 4.17
C LYS A 44 -14.42 -5.85 3.47
N THR A 45 -14.49 -5.48 2.21
CA THR A 45 -15.44 -5.95 1.21
C THR A 45 -14.75 -5.61 -0.08
N LEU A 46 -14.58 -6.55 -1.00
CA LEU A 46 -14.27 -6.18 -2.37
C LEU A 46 -15.37 -5.21 -2.82
N PRO A 47 -15.11 -3.92 -3.06
CA PRO A 47 -16.09 -3.10 -3.73
C PRO A 47 -15.76 -3.27 -5.21
N ALA A 48 -16.75 -3.53 -6.04
CA ALA A 48 -16.60 -3.17 -7.43
C ALA A 48 -16.06 -1.73 -7.45
N GLU A 49 -14.90 -1.48 -8.08
CA GLU A 49 -14.30 -0.14 -8.17
C GLU A 49 -15.43 0.86 -8.42
N SER A 50 -15.73 1.69 -7.41
CA SER A 50 -16.87 2.58 -7.50
C SER A 50 -16.67 3.40 -8.78
N PRO A 51 -17.68 3.56 -9.64
CA PRO A 51 -17.55 4.32 -10.88
C PRO A 51 -16.92 5.71 -10.66
N LEU A 52 -17.08 6.28 -9.47
CA LEU A 52 -16.44 7.53 -9.02
C LEU A 52 -14.91 7.45 -8.88
N ASP A 53 -14.34 6.32 -8.43
CA ASP A 53 -12.88 6.15 -8.27
C ASP A 53 -12.16 5.99 -9.62
N ILE A 54 -12.81 5.33 -10.58
CA ILE A 54 -12.32 5.26 -11.97
C ILE A 54 -12.28 6.67 -12.58
N LEU A 55 -13.34 7.46 -12.35
CA LEU A 55 -13.42 8.85 -12.77
C LEU A 55 -12.35 9.73 -12.11
N LYS A 56 -12.16 9.61 -10.80
CA LYS A 56 -11.14 10.36 -10.07
C LYS A 56 -9.73 10.04 -10.57
N THR A 57 -9.47 8.78 -10.89
CA THR A 57 -8.19 8.33 -11.45
C THR A 57 -7.92 8.94 -12.83
N ARG A 58 -8.91 8.97 -13.73
CA ARG A 58 -8.75 9.58 -15.06
C ARG A 58 -8.64 11.10 -15.01
N TYR A 59 -9.34 11.75 -14.08
CA TYR A 59 -9.19 13.18 -13.80
C TYR A 59 -7.78 13.52 -13.30
N ALA A 60 -7.24 12.73 -12.37
CA ALA A 60 -5.86 12.89 -11.89
C ALA A 60 -4.80 12.66 -12.98
N LYS A 61 -5.10 11.79 -13.95
CA LYS A 61 -4.29 11.59 -15.15
C LYS A 61 -4.44 12.71 -16.19
N GLY A 62 -5.42 13.62 -16.03
CA GLY A 62 -5.72 14.68 -16.98
C GLY A 62 -6.39 14.19 -18.28
N GLU A 63 -6.92 12.96 -18.29
CA GLU A 63 -7.61 12.38 -19.45
C GLU A 63 -9.03 12.94 -19.64
N ILE A 64 -9.59 13.58 -18.60
CA ILE A 64 -10.92 14.18 -18.59
C ILE A 64 -10.87 15.56 -17.93
N ASP A 65 -11.65 16.48 -18.49
CA ASP A 65 -11.79 17.83 -17.97
C ASP A 65 -12.68 17.87 -16.72
N LYS A 66 -12.54 18.94 -15.92
CA LYS A 66 -13.34 19.18 -14.72
C LYS A 66 -14.84 19.23 -15.01
N GLU A 67 -15.26 19.79 -16.15
CA GLU A 67 -16.67 19.87 -16.54
C GLU A 67 -17.27 18.47 -16.79
N THR A 68 -16.50 17.60 -17.46
CA THR A 68 -16.88 16.21 -17.72
C THR A 68 -16.95 15.41 -16.41
N PHE A 69 -15.99 15.62 -15.51
CA PHE A 69 -15.96 14.97 -14.20
C PHE A 69 -17.21 15.32 -13.36
N GLU A 70 -17.58 16.61 -13.31
CA GLU A 70 -18.75 17.07 -12.54
C GLU A 70 -20.07 16.53 -13.08
N THR A 71 -20.20 16.41 -14.41
CA THR A 71 -21.39 15.81 -15.04
C THR A 71 -21.52 14.34 -14.68
N MET A 72 -20.47 13.55 -14.92
CA MET A 72 -20.49 12.11 -14.65
C MET A 72 -20.65 11.79 -13.16
N LYS A 73 -20.08 12.61 -12.27
CA LYS A 73 -20.26 12.47 -10.83
C LYS A 73 -21.72 12.61 -10.42
N ARG A 74 -22.46 13.57 -11.00
CA ARG A 74 -23.89 13.75 -10.72
C ARG A 74 -24.71 12.60 -11.25
N ASP A 75 -24.40 12.12 -12.46
CA ASP A 75 -25.10 10.98 -13.05
C ASP A 75 -24.92 9.72 -12.19
N ILE A 76 -23.70 9.45 -11.73
CA ILE A 76 -23.43 8.30 -10.85
C ILE A 76 -24.11 8.47 -9.49
N ALA A 77 -24.11 9.68 -8.92
CA ALA A 77 -24.81 9.95 -7.66
C ALA A 77 -26.33 9.77 -7.79
N ALA A 78 -26.91 10.11 -8.95
CA ALA A 78 -28.33 9.89 -9.22
C ALA A 78 -28.67 8.40 -9.39
N ILE A 79 -27.78 7.61 -10.00
CA ILE A 79 -27.96 6.15 -10.17
C ILE A 79 -27.90 5.42 -8.82
N ASP A 80 -27.08 5.90 -7.88
CA ASP A 80 -26.93 5.29 -6.55
C ASP A 80 -28.13 5.58 -5.64
N ASP A 81 -28.80 6.73 -5.81
CA ASP A 81 -30.02 7.10 -5.07
C ASP A 81 -31.26 6.27 -5.47
N GLU A 82 -31.23 5.64 -6.66
CA GLU A 82 -32.32 4.84 -7.21
C GLU A 82 -32.17 3.32 -6.94
N ARG A 83 -31.12 2.90 -6.23
CA ARG A 83 -30.78 1.49 -5.92
C ARG A 83 -31.08 1.09 -4.49
#